data_AF-Q3UWL5-F1
#
_entry.id   AF-Q3UWL5-F1
#
_cell.length_a   1.000
_cell.length_b   1.000
_cell.length_c   1.000
_cell.angle_alpha   90.00
_cell.angle_beta   90.00
_cell.angle_gamma   90.00
#
_symmetry.space_group_name_H-M   'P 1'
#
loop_
_entity.id
_entity.type
_entity.pdbx_description
1 polymer ?
#
loop_
_entity_poly.entity_id
_entity_poly.type
_entity_poly.pdbx_seq_one_letter_code
_entity_poly.pdbx_strand_id
1 'polypeptide(L)'
;FDNKTVSFEEHIKSEHNMWHYLYFIVLVKVKDPTEYTGPESYVAQMITEKNLDWFPRMRAMSLVSNEGDSEQNEIRNLQEKLESTMSLVKQLSGQLAELKEQMTEQRKNKQRLGFLGSNTPHVNHHMPPH
;
A
#
# COMPACT_ATOMS: atom_id res chain seq x y z
N PHE A 1 19.59 8.57 -27.06
CA PHE A 1 20.11 9.84 -26.51
C PHE A 1 19.48 11.03 -27.21
N ASP A 2 19.37 11.04 -28.54
CA ASP A 2 18.78 12.17 -29.29
C ASP A 2 17.28 12.45 -29.03
N ASN A 3 16.55 11.51 -28.39
CA ASN A 3 15.14 11.63 -28.04
C ASN A 3 14.87 11.55 -26.52
N LYS A 4 15.86 11.83 -25.66
CA LYS A 4 15.68 11.83 -24.19
C LYS A 4 16.10 13.16 -23.58
N THR A 5 15.61 13.44 -22.37
CA THR A 5 15.87 14.66 -21.58
C THR A 5 17.35 14.89 -21.22
N VAL A 6 18.22 13.91 -21.47
CA VAL A 6 19.66 13.96 -21.15
C VAL A 6 20.48 13.93 -22.44
N SER A 7 21.37 14.92 -22.60
CA SER A 7 22.25 15.04 -23.76
C SER A 7 23.39 14.01 -23.71
N PHE A 8 23.98 13.71 -24.88
CA PHE A 8 25.18 12.86 -24.94
C PHE A 8 26.35 13.43 -24.11
N GLU A 9 26.52 14.76 -24.12
CA GLU A 9 27.58 15.42 -23.36
C GLU A 9 27.39 15.24 -21.85
N GLU A 10 26.17 15.41 -21.35
CA GLU A 10 25.86 15.20 -19.93
C GLU A 10 26.06 13.72 -19.56
N HIS A 11 25.66 12.80 -20.44
CA HIS A 11 25.85 11.37 -20.23
C HIS A 11 27.33 11.00 -20.04
N ILE A 12 28.24 11.46 -20.91
CA ILE A 12 29.66 11.12 -20.79
C ILE A 12 30.38 11.88 -19.66
N LYS A 13 29.88 13.03 -19.22
CA LYS A 13 30.49 13.83 -18.16
C LYS A 13 30.04 13.42 -16.77
N SER A 14 28.76 13.09 -16.61
CA SER A 14 28.12 12.90 -15.31
C SER A 14 27.75 11.44 -15.04
N GLU A 15 27.24 10.69 -16.02
CA GLU A 15 26.83 9.29 -15.83
C GLU A 15 27.97 8.30 -16.12
N HIS A 16 28.70 8.52 -17.21
CA HIS A 16 29.71 7.62 -17.77
C HIS A 16 31.05 8.33 -17.95
N ASN A 17 31.51 9.01 -16.91
CA ASN A 17 32.85 9.60 -16.90
C ASN A 17 33.92 8.53 -16.74
N MET A 18 34.70 8.29 -17.79
CA MET A 18 35.74 7.25 -17.80
C MET A 18 36.80 7.42 -16.70
N TRP A 19 37.08 8.66 -16.28
CA TRP A 19 38.04 8.92 -15.20
C TRP A 19 37.52 8.48 -13.83
N HIS A 20 36.21 8.60 -13.59
CA HIS A 20 35.62 8.13 -12.34
C HIS A 20 35.76 6.61 -12.18
N TYR A 21 35.65 5.83 -13.27
CA TYR A 21 35.94 4.40 -13.24
C TYR A 21 37.39 4.12 -12.89
N LEU A 22 38.34 4.87 -13.45
CA LEU A 22 39.76 4.72 -13.11
C LEU A 22 40.03 5.04 -11.63
N TYR A 23 39.48 6.14 -11.12
CA TYR A 23 39.62 6.53 -9.71
C TYR A 23 39.04 5.46 -8.79
N PHE A 24 37.88 4.90 -9.15
CA PHE A 24 37.25 3.83 -8.38
C PHE A 24 38.07 2.55 -8.36
N ILE A 25 38.65 2.14 -9.50
CA ILE A 25 39.56 0.97 -9.55
C ILE A 25 40.78 1.19 -8.65
N VAL A 26 41.35 2.39 -8.66
CA VAL A 26 42.47 2.74 -7.77
C VAL A 26 42.04 2.70 -6.31
N LEU A 27 40.89 3.31 -5.98
CA LEU A 27 40.31 3.31 -4.63
C LEU A 27 40.18 1.88 -4.09
N VAL A 28 39.52 0.99 -4.85
CA VAL A 28 39.35 -0.42 -4.45
C VAL A 28 40.71 -1.09 -4.22
N LYS A 29 41.71 -0.83 -5.06
CA LYS A 29 43.05 -1.43 -4.91
C LYS A 29 43.84 -0.96 -3.69
N VAL A 30 43.62 0.26 -3.21
CA VAL A 30 44.41 0.84 -2.10
C VAL A 30 43.69 0.82 -0.76
N LYS A 31 42.36 0.75 -0.76
CA LYS A 31 41.53 0.73 0.45
C LYS A 31 41.66 -0.62 1.17
N ASP A 32 41.61 -0.59 2.50
CA ASP A 32 41.62 -1.80 3.34
C ASP A 32 40.40 -2.69 3.00
N PRO A 33 40.60 -3.98 2.67
CA PRO A 33 39.49 -4.88 2.35
C PRO A 33 38.43 -5.03 3.45
N THR A 34 38.80 -4.80 4.71
CA THR A 34 37.86 -4.84 5.83
C THR A 34 36.90 -3.64 5.88
N GLU A 35 37.25 -2.56 5.19
CA GLU A 35 36.45 -1.33 5.10
C GLU A 35 35.61 -1.27 3.82
N TYR A 36 35.65 -2.31 2.99
CA TYR A 36 34.82 -2.37 1.80
C TYR A 36 33.33 -2.36 2.16
N THR A 37 32.61 -1.51 1.46
CA THR A 37 31.15 -1.61 1.33
C THR A 37 30.79 -2.83 0.48
N GLY A 38 29.53 -3.27 0.53
CA GLY A 38 29.04 -4.40 -0.26
C GLY A 38 29.38 -4.31 -1.76
N PRO A 39 29.10 -3.18 -2.45
CA PRO A 39 29.45 -3.00 -3.86
C PRO A 39 30.97 -3.01 -4.13
N GLU A 40 31.78 -2.44 -3.24
CA GLU A 40 33.23 -2.45 -3.39
C GLU A 40 33.78 -3.88 -3.31
N SER A 41 33.30 -4.70 -2.36
CA SER A 41 33.65 -6.11 -2.25
C SER A 41 33.28 -6.90 -3.50
N TYR A 42 32.09 -6.67 -4.05
CA TYR A 42 31.65 -7.28 -5.29
C TYR A 42 32.59 -6.91 -6.47
N VAL A 43 32.89 -5.63 -6.63
CA VAL A 43 33.78 -5.18 -7.72
C VAL A 43 35.21 -5.69 -7.52
N ALA A 44 35.72 -5.72 -6.28
CA ALA A 44 37.04 -6.27 -5.97
C ALA A 44 37.15 -7.75 -6.38
N GLN A 45 36.10 -8.55 -6.13
CA GLN A 45 36.03 -9.94 -6.58
C GLN A 45 36.02 -10.03 -8.11
N MET A 46 35.18 -9.25 -8.78
CA MET A 46 35.09 -9.23 -10.25
C MET A 46 36.43 -8.86 -10.91
N ILE A 47 37.16 -7.88 -10.35
CA ILE A 47 38.51 -7.50 -10.80
C ILE A 47 39.48 -8.67 -10.63
N THR A 48 39.44 -9.35 -9.47
CA THR A 48 40.30 -10.50 -9.16
C THR A 48 40.06 -11.66 -10.13
N GLU A 49 38.79 -11.91 -10.47
CA GLU A 49 38.34 -12.93 -11.43
C GLU A 49 38.52 -12.50 -12.89
N LYS A 50 38.99 -11.26 -13.14
CA LYS A 50 39.06 -10.64 -14.48
C LYS A 50 37.71 -10.63 -15.20
N ASN A 51 36.62 -10.58 -14.45
CA ASN A 51 35.27 -10.46 -14.96
C ASN A 51 34.91 -8.98 -15.19
N LEU A 52 34.48 -8.64 -16.40
CA LEU A 52 34.10 -7.27 -16.80
C LEU A 52 32.59 -7.00 -16.65
N ASP A 53 31.81 -7.95 -16.14
CA ASP A 53 30.35 -7.86 -16.05
C ASP A 53 29.85 -6.82 -15.05
N TRP A 54 30.72 -6.31 -14.18
CA TRP A 54 30.40 -5.23 -13.27
C TRP A 54 30.30 -3.85 -13.95
N PHE A 55 30.86 -3.69 -15.15
CA PHE A 55 30.68 -2.46 -15.93
C PHE A 55 29.24 -2.37 -16.46
N PRO A 56 28.54 -1.22 -16.31
CA PRO A 56 27.21 -1.05 -16.88
C PRO A 56 27.27 -1.14 -18.42
N ARG A 57 26.67 -2.18 -18.98
CA ARG A 57 26.51 -2.36 -20.44
C ARG A 57 25.06 -2.15 -20.84
N MET A 58 24.85 -1.32 -21.86
CA MET A 58 23.52 -0.95 -22.37
C MET A 58 22.56 -0.44 -21.29
N ARG A 59 23.09 0.05 -20.17
CA ARG A 59 22.36 0.57 -19.01
C ARG A 59 22.97 1.90 -18.60
N ALA A 60 22.11 2.85 -18.27
CA ALA A 60 22.47 4.17 -17.77
C ALA A 60 21.30 4.72 -16.95
N MET A 61 21.56 5.67 -16.05
CA MET A 61 20.51 6.27 -15.22
C MET A 61 19.44 6.93 -16.11
N SER A 62 19.86 7.69 -17.11
CA SER A 62 19.01 8.24 -18.18
C SER A 62 18.24 7.21 -19.03
N LEU A 63 18.62 5.92 -18.98
CA LEU A 63 17.95 4.84 -19.72
C LEU A 63 16.88 4.11 -18.92
N VAL A 64 16.81 4.28 -17.60
CA VAL A 64 15.76 3.70 -16.78
C VAL A 64 14.44 4.34 -17.20
N SER A 65 13.68 3.60 -18.00
CA SER A 65 12.32 3.98 -18.39
C SER A 65 11.51 4.13 -17.12
N ASN A 66 10.97 5.33 -16.89
CA ASN A 66 10.00 5.74 -15.87
C ASN A 66 9.41 4.58 -15.05
N GLU A 67 10.13 4.06 -14.04
CA GLU A 67 9.53 3.17 -13.03
C GLU A 67 8.32 3.85 -12.37
N GLY A 68 8.33 5.19 -12.39
CA GLY A 68 7.21 6.06 -12.04
C GLY A 68 5.90 5.79 -12.78
N ASP A 69 5.88 5.29 -14.03
CA ASP A 69 4.60 5.00 -14.71
C ASP A 69 3.90 3.79 -14.07
N SER A 70 4.68 2.77 -13.69
CA SER A 70 4.15 1.60 -12.98
C SER A 70 3.75 1.98 -11.56
N GLU A 71 4.60 2.71 -10.85
CA GLU A 71 4.31 3.17 -9.48
C GLU A 71 3.08 4.08 -9.42
N GLN A 72 2.93 5.00 -10.38
CA GLN A 72 1.78 5.90 -10.45
C GLN A 72 0.47 5.14 -10.73
N ASN A 73 0.52 4.10 -11.56
CA ASN A 73 -0.64 3.25 -11.81
C ASN A 73 -1.01 2.41 -10.58
N GLU A 74 -0.02 1.88 -9.85
CA GLU A 74 -0.24 1.19 -8.58
C GLU A 74 -0.85 2.12 -7.52
N ILE A 75 -0.35 3.36 -7.39
CA ILE A 75 -0.91 4.37 -6.48
C ILE A 75 -2.38 4.65 -6.81
N ARG A 76 -2.71 4.82 -8.10
CA ARG A 76 -4.10 5.02 -8.54
C ARG A 76 -4.99 3.83 -8.18
N ASN A 77 -4.52 2.61 -8.45
CA ASN A 77 -5.25 1.39 -8.09
C ASN A 77 -5.48 1.27 -6.57
N LEU A 78 -4.50 1.68 -5.76
CA LEU A 78 -4.63 1.69 -4.29
C LEU A 78 -5.65 2.75 -3.82
N GLN A 79 -5.67 3.93 -4.44
CA GLN A 79 -6.66 4.97 -4.15
C GLN A 79 -8.09 4.49 -4.44
N GLU A 80 -8.33 3.85 -5.58
CA GLU A 80 -9.65 3.30 -5.94
C GLU A 80 -10.12 2.21 -4.96
N LYS A 81 -9.20 1.33 -4.52
CA LYS A 81 -9.50 0.30 -3.51
C LYS A 81 -9.82 0.91 -2.15
N LEU A 82 -9.10 1.97 -1.75
CA LEU A 82 -9.33 2.68 -0.50
C LEU A 82 -10.70 3.35 -0.49
N GLU A 83 -11.06 4.04 -1.58
CA GLU A 83 -12.35 4.73 -1.70
C GLU A 83 -13.53 3.74 -1.69
N SER A 84 -13.39 2.62 -2.40
CA SER A 84 -14.36 1.52 -2.38
C SER A 84 -14.55 0.95 -0.96
N THR A 85 -13.45 0.74 -0.24
CA THR A 85 -13.47 0.24 1.14
C THR A 85 -14.13 1.25 2.08
N MET A 86 -13.80 2.53 1.96
CA MET A 86 -14.44 3.60 2.75
C MET A 86 -15.94 3.70 2.51
N SER A 87 -16.37 3.56 1.24
CA SER A 87 -17.79 3.52 0.90
C SER A 87 -18.50 2.35 1.57
N LEU A 88 -17.93 1.15 1.48
CA LEU A 88 -18.50 -0.05 2.12
C LEU A 88 -18.58 0.10 3.65
N VAL A 89 -17.54 0.65 4.29
CA VAL A 89 -17.54 0.90 5.74
C VAL A 89 -18.63 1.90 6.14
N LYS A 90 -18.84 2.97 5.35
CA LYS A 90 -19.93 3.92 5.58
C LYS A 90 -21.30 3.26 5.45
N GLN A 91 -21.50 2.44 4.42
CA GLN A 91 -22.75 1.70 4.21
C GLN A 91 -23.05 0.75 5.37
N LEU A 92 -22.07 -0.06 5.78
CA LEU A 92 -22.21 -1.00 6.91
C LEU A 92 -22.50 -0.26 8.22
N SER A 93 -21.85 0.88 8.45
CA SER A 93 -22.11 1.72 9.62
C SER A 93 -23.55 2.25 9.64
N GLY A 94 -24.07 2.64 8.48
CA GLY A 94 -25.47 3.05 8.32
C GLY A 94 -26.44 1.91 8.61
N GLN A 95 -26.21 0.73 8.01
CA GLN A 95 -27.04 -0.46 8.25
C GLN A 95 -27.06 -0.87 9.73
N LEU A 96 -25.92 -0.74 10.42
CA LEU A 96 -25.84 -1.04 11.86
C LEU A 96 -26.66 -0.05 12.71
N ALA A 97 -26.66 1.24 12.35
CA ALA A 97 -27.46 2.26 13.03
C ALA A 97 -28.96 1.99 12.85
N GLU A 98 -29.38 1.68 11.63
CA GLU A 98 -30.78 1.37 11.29
C GLU A 98 -31.26 0.10 12.03
N LEU A 99 -30.44 -0.95 12.04
CA LEU A 99 -30.73 -2.19 12.76
C LEU A 99 -30.87 -1.93 14.27
N LYS A 100 -30.02 -1.08 14.84
CA LYS A 100 -30.12 -0.69 16.25
C LYS A 100 -31.43 0.03 16.53
N GLU A 101 -31.84 0.96 15.67
CA GLU A 101 -33.11 1.68 15.81
C GLU A 101 -34.30 0.71 15.78
N GLN A 102 -34.38 -0.16 14.77
CA GLN A 102 -35.42 -1.18 14.63
C GLN A 102 -35.51 -2.10 15.86
N MET A 103 -34.37 -2.55 16.40
CA MET A 103 -34.32 -3.36 17.62
C MET A 103 -34.86 -2.59 18.85
N THR A 104 -34.56 -1.30 18.96
CA THR A 104 -35.08 -0.49 20.07
C THR A 104 -36.58 -0.21 19.96
N GLU A 105 -37.08 0.05 18.75
CA GLU A 105 -38.51 0.22 18.49
C GLU A 105 -39.29 -1.07 18.75
N GLN A 106 -38.77 -2.22 18.29
CA GLN A 106 -39.38 -3.51 18.55
C GLN A 106 -39.49 -3.79 20.05
N ARG A 107 -38.47 -3.43 20.84
CA ARG A 107 -38.51 -3.54 22.30
C ARG A 107 -39.57 -2.63 22.92
N LYS A 108 -39.69 -1.37 22.47
CA LYS A 108 -40.72 -0.42 22.93
C LYS A 108 -42.12 -0.92 22.60
N ASN A 109 -42.36 -1.42 21.39
CA ASN A 109 -43.66 -1.98 20.99
C ASN A 109 -44.06 -3.20 21.81
N LYS A 110 -43.11 -4.13 22.07
CA LYS A 110 -43.37 -5.27 22.97
C LYS A 110 -43.74 -4.83 24.38
N GLN A 111 -43.08 -3.79 24.92
CA GLN A 111 -43.45 -3.23 26.23
C GLN A 111 -44.85 -2.62 26.23
N ARG A 112 -45.23 -1.85 25.19
CA ARG A 112 -46.58 -1.27 25.07
C ARG A 112 -47.67 -2.34 25.04
N LEU A 113 -47.45 -3.43 24.31
CA LEU A 113 -48.41 -4.55 24.28
C LEU A 113 -48.56 -5.21 25.65
N GLY A 114 -47.48 -5.34 26.42
CA GLY A 114 -47.51 -5.87 27.78
C GLY A 114 -48.39 -5.07 28.74
N PHE A 115 -48.52 -3.75 28.55
CA PHE A 115 -49.41 -2.88 29.34
C PHE A 115 -50.89 -3.00 28.96
N LEU A 116 -51.21 -3.37 27.71
CA LEU A 116 -52.58 -3.56 27.25
C LEU A 116 -53.19 -4.90 27.69
N GLY A 117 -52.34 -5.89 28.06
CA GLY A 117 -52.76 -7.20 28.55
C GLY A 117 -53.09 -7.28 30.05
N SER A 118 -52.87 -6.24 30.84
CA SER A 118 -53.04 -6.28 32.30
C SER A 118 -54.40 -5.76 32.82
N ASN A 119 -55.29 -5.28 31.94
CA ASN A 119 -56.58 -4.69 32.36
C ASN A 119 -57.81 -5.38 31.74
N THR A 120 -57.88 -6.72 31.79
CA THR A 120 -59.19 -7.40 31.71
C THR A 120 -59.75 -7.54 33.13
N PRO A 121 -60.81 -6.81 33.53
CA PRO A 121 -61.53 -7.14 34.74
C PRO A 121 -62.18 -8.49 34.52
N HIS A 122 -61.79 -9.48 35.33
CA HIS A 122 -62.39 -10.80 35.35
C HIS A 122 -63.87 -10.65 35.74
N VAL A 123 -64.77 -10.64 34.75
CA VAL A 123 -66.22 -10.63 34.98
C VAL A 123 -66.59 -12.01 35.54
N ASN A 124 -66.75 -12.07 36.85
CA ASN A 124 -67.18 -13.26 37.58
C ASN A 124 -68.70 -13.44 37.38
N HIS A 125 -69.11 -14.19 36.36
CA HIS A 125 -70.50 -14.65 36.23
C HIS A 125 -70.71 -15.87 37.13
N HIS A 126 -71.20 -15.63 38.35
CA HIS A 126 -71.79 -16.66 39.20
C HIS A 126 -73.28 -16.77 38.83
N MET A 127 -73.68 -17.87 38.20
CA MET A 127 -75.08 -18.29 38.07
C MET A 127 -75.42 -19.16 39.30
N PRO A 128 -76.53 -18.95 40.02
CA PRO A 128 -77.01 -19.91 41.01
C PRO A 128 -77.88 -20.99 40.34
N PRO A 129 -77.96 -22.21 40.90
CA PRO A 129 -78.96 -23.18 40.48
C PRO A 129 -80.28 -22.96 41.23
N HIS A 130 -81.37 -23.18 40.48
CA HIS A 130 -82.79 -23.27 40.86
C HIS A 130 -83.58 -21.97 41.05
#